data_AF-A0AAQ0U1V6-F1
#
_entry.id   AF-A0AAQ0U1V6-F1
#
_cell.length_a   1.000
_cell.length_b   1.000
_cell.length_c   1.000
_cell.angle_alpha   90.00
_cell.angle_beta   90.00
_cell.angle_gamma   90.00
#
_symmetry.space_group_name_H-M   'P 1'
#
loop_
_entity.id
_entity.type
_entity.pdbx_description
1 polymer ?
#
loop_
_entity_poly.entity_id
_entity_poly.type
_entity_poly.pdbx_seq_one_letter_code
_entity_poly.pdbx_strand_id
1 'polypeptide(L)'
;TVRVRSPQLDALHAALTAHGLTVREEHSGSEPVLVVVDSTTDVIGGLAGSQGIVLHELASQQGSLEDAFMKLTGDDVQYHASGVDPGAGAHHANTQQAMGGAL
;
A
#
# COMPACT_ATOMS: atom_id res chain seq x y z
N THR A 1 2.99 -0.03 8.96
CA THR A 1 4.16 -0.56 9.69
C THR A 1 3.71 -0.96 11.08
N VAL A 2 4.47 -1.74 11.84
CA VAL A 2 4.12 -2.13 13.22
C VAL A 2 5.21 -1.66 14.16
N ARG A 3 4.82 -0.99 15.24
CA ARG A 3 5.70 -0.47 16.28
C ARG A 3 5.65 -1.39 17.49
N VAL A 4 6.81 -1.77 18.01
CA VAL A 4 6.92 -2.70 19.13
C VAL A 4 7.96 -2.22 20.15
N ARG A 5 7.61 -2.33 21.43
CA ARG A 5 8.50 -2.08 22.57
C ARG A 5 8.64 -3.34 23.41
N SER A 6 9.87 -3.59 23.84
CA SER A 6 10.20 -4.74 24.66
C SER A 6 11.38 -4.41 25.58
N PRO A 7 11.47 -4.98 26.79
CA PRO A 7 12.70 -4.97 27.57
C PRO A 7 13.82 -5.80 26.91
N GLN A 8 13.48 -6.67 25.95
CA GLN A 8 14.36 -7.63 25.28
C GLN A 8 14.46 -7.32 23.77
N LEU A 9 14.73 -6.06 23.42
CA LEU A 9 14.73 -5.59 22.03
C LEU A 9 15.74 -6.29 21.14
N ASP A 10 16.94 -6.57 21.63
CA ASP A 10 17.98 -7.26 20.85
C ASP A 10 17.54 -8.68 20.45
N ALA A 11 16.98 -9.43 21.41
CA ALA A 11 16.43 -10.76 21.17
C ALA A 11 15.23 -10.71 20.19
N LEU A 12 14.36 -9.71 20.34
CA LEU A 12 13.23 -9.50 19.43
C LEU A 12 13.70 -9.14 18.01
N HIS A 13 14.70 -8.28 17.88
CA HIS A 13 15.26 -7.87 16.60
C HIS A 13 15.89 -9.07 15.87
N ALA A 14 16.68 -9.88 16.58
CA ALA A 14 17.29 -11.10 16.05
C ALA A 14 16.21 -12.10 15.61
N ALA A 15 15.19 -12.32 16.44
CA ALA A 15 14.06 -13.19 16.14
C ALA A 15 13.34 -12.78 14.86
N LEU A 16 12.95 -11.51 14.76
CA LEU A 16 12.22 -10.98 13.61
C LEU A 16 13.06 -11.06 12.33
N THR A 17 14.33 -10.69 12.40
CA THR A 17 15.25 -10.73 11.25
C THR A 17 15.52 -12.17 10.79
N ALA A 18 15.61 -13.14 11.71
CA ALA A 18 15.76 -14.55 11.39
C ALA A 18 14.55 -15.11 10.60
N HIS A 19 13.37 -14.52 10.78
CA HIS A 19 12.17 -14.83 10.01
C HIS A 19 12.05 -14.02 8.71
N GLY A 20 13.10 -13.30 8.31
CA GLY A 20 13.13 -12.50 7.08
C GLY A 20 12.33 -11.20 7.16
N LEU A 21 11.88 -10.80 8.35
CA LEU A 21 11.17 -9.54 8.54
C LEU A 21 12.15 -8.38 8.51
N THR A 22 11.74 -7.28 7.88
CA THR A 22 12.54 -6.07 7.84
C THR A 22 12.22 -5.24 9.09
N VAL A 23 13.21 -5.13 9.97
CA VAL A 23 13.11 -4.39 11.23
C VAL A 23 13.97 -3.13 11.17
N ARG A 24 13.47 -2.03 11.73
CA ARG A 24 14.19 -0.77 11.88
C ARG A 24 14.16 -0.34 13.33
N GLU A 25 15.30 0.08 13.84
CA GLU A 25 15.39 0.70 15.16
C GLU A 25 15.00 2.17 15.08
N GLU A 26 14.07 2.57 15.92
CA GLU A 26 13.65 3.97 16.08
C GLU A 26 13.94 4.42 17.50
N HIS A 27 14.56 5.60 17.62
CA HIS A 27 14.81 6.25 18.89
C HIS A 27 13.70 7.27 19.15
N SER A 28 12.53 6.79 19.57
CA SER A 28 11.37 7.63 19.89
C SER A 28 11.44 8.08 21.35
N GLY A 29 12.25 9.11 21.61
CA GLY A 29 12.43 9.68 22.96
C GLY A 29 13.45 8.90 23.79
N SER A 30 13.17 8.70 25.08
CA SER A 30 14.10 8.08 26.03
C SER A 30 14.14 6.55 25.96
N GLU A 31 13.23 5.92 25.21
CA GLU A 31 13.13 4.46 25.14
C GLU A 31 13.32 3.97 23.70
N PRO A 32 14.10 2.89 23.49
CA PRO A 32 14.27 2.28 22.18
C PRO A 32 13.00 1.55 21.71
N VAL A 33 12.71 1.66 20.41
CA VAL A 33 11.54 1.10 19.74
C VAL A 33 12.00 0.34 18.49
N LEU A 34 11.34 -0.77 18.17
CA LEU A 34 11.47 -1.39 16.84
C LEU A 34 10.24 -1.09 16.00
N VAL A 35 10.49 -0.81 14.73
CA VAL A 35 9.47 -0.65 13.69
C VAL A 35 9.68 -1.76 12.66
N VAL A 36 8.69 -2.64 12.54
CA VAL A 36 8.67 -3.72 11.56
C VAL A 36 7.87 -3.26 10.35
N VAL A 37 8.44 -3.42 9.15
CA VAL A 37 7.74 -3.15 7.89
C VAL A 37 7.23 -4.46 7.28
N ASP A 38 6.17 -4.35 6.47
CA ASP A 38 5.57 -5.50 5.76
C ASP A 38 5.14 -6.67 6.66
N SER A 39 4.73 -6.37 7.89
CA SER A 39 4.29 -7.38 8.85
C SER A 39 3.08 -6.90 9.65
N THR A 40 2.41 -7.85 10.31
CA THR A 40 1.21 -7.60 11.12
C THR A 40 1.51 -7.81 12.60
N THR A 41 0.69 -7.21 13.45
CA THR A 41 0.79 -7.40 14.91
C THR A 41 0.61 -8.87 15.31
N ASP A 42 -0.21 -9.63 14.58
CA ASP A 42 -0.42 -11.07 14.85
C ASP A 42 0.87 -11.88 14.68
N VAL A 43 1.57 -11.70 13.56
CA VAL A 43 2.84 -12.38 13.27
C VAL A 43 3.91 -12.03 14.31
N ILE A 44 4.04 -10.73 14.63
CA ILE A 44 5.05 -10.24 15.59
C ILE A 44 4.73 -10.75 17.00
N GLY A 45 3.46 -10.71 17.42
CA GLY A 45 3.02 -11.20 18.72
C GLY A 45 3.19 -12.70 18.87
N GLY A 46 2.84 -13.47 17.84
CA GLY A 46 3.03 -14.92 17.79
C GLY A 46 4.50 -15.32 17.87
N LEU A 47 5.39 -14.61 17.14
CA LEU A 47 6.82 -14.86 17.19
C LEU A 47 7.41 -14.53 18.57
N ALA A 48 7.03 -13.40 19.15
CA ALA A 48 7.47 -13.01 20.49
C ALA A 48 7.00 -14.02 21.54
N GLY A 49 5.74 -14.45 21.48
CA GLY A 49 5.17 -15.45 22.37
C GLY A 49 5.86 -16.81 22.27
N SER A 50 6.18 -17.25 21.05
CA SER A 50 6.88 -18.53 20.81
C SER A 50 8.29 -18.56 21.40
N GLN A 51 8.92 -17.39 21.55
CA GLN A 51 10.27 -17.25 22.11
C GLN A 51 10.27 -16.75 23.56
N GLY A 52 9.10 -16.57 24.19
CA GLY A 52 8.99 -16.06 25.55
C GLY A 52 9.45 -14.62 25.71
N ILE A 53 9.39 -13.82 24.64
CA ILE A 53 9.78 -12.41 24.64
C ILE A 53 8.60 -11.57 25.12
N VAL A 54 8.84 -10.76 26.16
CA VAL A 54 7.83 -9.86 26.71
C VAL A 54 7.69 -8.64 25.81
N LEU A 55 6.45 -8.30 25.45
CA LEU A 55 6.14 -7.07 24.73
C LEU A 55 5.49 -6.09 25.71
N HIS A 56 6.08 -4.89 25.84
CA HIS A 56 5.46 -3.78 26.59
C HIS A 56 4.42 -3.04 25.73
N GLU A 57 4.65 -2.98 24.42
CA GLU A 57 3.72 -2.36 23.48
C GLU A 57 3.81 -3.07 22.13
N LEU A 58 2.67 -3.24 21.47
CA LEU A 58 2.57 -3.73 20.11
C LEU A 58 1.43 -3.01 19.40
N ALA A 59 1.76 -2.13 18.46
CA ALA A 59 0.79 -1.26 17.81
C ALA A 59 0.98 -1.22 16.30
N SER A 60 -0.10 -1.46 15.54
CA SER A 60 -0.07 -1.22 14.09
C SER A 60 -0.15 0.28 13.82
N GLN A 61 0.80 0.80 13.05
CA GLN A 61 0.71 2.14 12.46
C GLN A 61 0.00 1.99 11.12
N GLN A 62 -1.33 2.00 11.15
CA GLN A 62 -2.14 2.25 9.96
C GLN A 62 -2.16 3.77 9.75
N GLY A 63 -1.75 4.21 8.55
CA GLY A 63 -1.88 5.62 8.16
C GLY A 63 -3.33 6.08 8.28
N SER A 64 -3.51 7.35 8.59
CA SER A 64 -4.82 8.00 8.76
C SER A 64 -5.81 7.62 7.65
N LEU A 65 -7.12 7.63 7.96
CA LEU A 65 -8.22 7.36 7.02
C LEU A 65 -8.14 8.13 5.68
N GLU A 66 -7.42 9.25 5.61
CA GLU A 66 -7.12 9.98 4.37
C GLU A 66 -6.34 9.13 3.34
N ASP A 67 -5.40 8.28 3.78
CA ASP A 67 -4.64 7.38 2.88
C ASP A 67 -5.53 6.25 2.33
N ALA A 68 -6.47 5.77 3.15
CA ALA A 68 -7.48 4.80 2.73
C ALA A 68 -8.51 5.42 1.77
N PHE A 69 -8.85 6.71 1.93
CA PHE A 69 -9.73 7.44 1.02
C PHE A 69 -9.09 7.66 -0.36
N MET A 70 -7.79 8.02 -0.41
CA MET A 70 -7.02 8.13 -1.67
C MET A 70 -6.95 6.81 -2.44
N LYS A 71 -6.82 5.67 -1.74
CA LYS A 71 -6.81 4.34 -2.37
C LYS A 71 -8.18 3.89 -2.88
N LEU A 72 -9.29 4.33 -2.26
CA LEU A 72 -10.64 3.93 -2.69
C LEU A 72 -11.12 4.67 -3.95
N THR A 73 -10.57 5.86 -4.24
CA THR A 73 -10.89 6.62 -5.47
C THR A 73 -9.86 6.45 -6.59
N GLY A 74 -8.83 5.61 -6.38
CA GLY A 74 -7.79 5.30 -7.36
C GLY A 74 -8.04 4.04 -8.18
N ASP A 75 -9.12 3.30 -7.92
CA ASP A 75 -9.55 2.13 -8.68
C ASP A 75 -10.82 2.47 -9.48
N ASP A 76 -10.72 3.44 -10.38
CA ASP A 76 -11.71 3.60 -11.46
C ASP A 76 -10.98 3.89 -12.77
N VAL A 77 -10.30 2.87 -13.29
CA VAL A 77 -10.09 2.72 -14.74
C VAL A 77 -9.81 1.26 -15.08
N GLN A 78 -10.87 0.48 -15.20
CA GLN A 78 -10.87 -0.74 -16.00
C GLN A 78 -11.98 -0.61 -17.06
N TYR A 79 -11.72 0.21 -18.08
CA TYR A 79 -12.56 0.28 -19.28
C TYR A 79 -12.25 -0.93 -20.18
N HIS A 80 -12.81 -2.09 -19.85
CA HIS A 80 -12.91 -3.19 -20.82
C HIS A 80 -14.10 -2.91 -21.74
N ALA A 81 -13.91 -2.09 -22.77
CA ALA A 81 -14.77 -2.15 -23.96
C ALA A 81 -14.27 -3.28 -24.86
N SER A 82 -14.71 -4.49 -24.56
CA SER A 82 -14.77 -5.57 -25.55
C SER A 82 -16.16 -5.58 -26.16
N GLY A 83 -16.21 -5.36 -27.47
CA GLY A 83 -17.41 -5.60 -28.28
C GLY A 83 -17.85 -4.39 -29.11
N VAL A 84 -17.25 -4.22 -30.28
CA VAL A 84 -17.95 -4.54 -31.54
C VAL A 84 -16.96 -4.38 -32.70
N ASP A 85 -16.63 -5.50 -33.34
CA ASP A 85 -16.29 -5.49 -34.76
C ASP A 85 -17.62 -5.37 -35.52
N PRO A 86 -17.72 -4.43 -36.46
CA PRO A 86 -18.19 -4.84 -37.77
C PRO A 86 -17.34 -4.17 -38.86
N GLY A 87 -16.63 -5.01 -39.61
CA GLY A 87 -16.87 -5.17 -41.05
C GLY A 87 -16.91 -3.89 -41.92
N ALA A 88 -15.92 -3.81 -42.80
CA ALA A 88 -16.06 -3.53 -44.23
C ALA A 88 -17.34 -2.82 -44.74
N GLY A 89 -17.15 -1.68 -45.42
CA GLY A 89 -18.12 -1.09 -46.34
C GLY A 89 -18.23 0.42 -46.18
N ALA A 90 -17.40 1.22 -46.86
CA ALA A 90 -17.69 1.75 -48.20
C ALA A 90 -18.40 3.13 -48.17
N HIS A 91 -17.86 4.03 -48.99
CA HIS A 91 -18.52 5.12 -49.72
C HIS A 91 -19.66 5.92 -49.06
N HIS A 92 -19.41 7.20 -48.74
CA HIS A 92 -20.26 8.28 -49.29
C HIS A 92 -19.56 9.62 -49.16
N ALA A 93 -19.20 10.15 -50.33
CA ALA A 93 -19.02 11.57 -50.57
C ALA A 93 -20.40 12.25 -50.55
N ASN A 94 -20.56 13.38 -49.83
CA ASN A 94 -21.18 14.57 -50.39
C ASN A 94 -21.06 15.81 -49.47
N THR A 95 -20.52 16.90 -50.04
CA THR A 95 -20.95 18.30 -49.94
C THR A 95 -21.33 18.93 -48.59
N GLN A 96 -20.53 19.91 -48.14
CA GLN A 96 -21.09 21.24 -47.86
C GLN A 96 -20.05 22.35 -48.06
N GLN A 97 -20.36 23.19 -49.04
CA GLN A 97 -19.73 24.44 -49.44
C GLN A 97 -20.42 25.60 -48.70
N ALA A 98 -19.65 26.53 -48.12
CA ALA A 98 -20.01 27.94 -47.85
C ALA A 98 -18.73 28.68 -47.43
N MET A 99 -17.98 29.34 -48.31
CA MET A 99 -18.20 30.66 -48.93
C MET A 99 -18.44 31.78 -47.90
N GLY A 100 -17.42 32.63 -47.68
CA GLY A 100 -17.53 33.83 -46.85
C GLY A 100 -16.20 34.54 -46.63
N GLY A 101 -15.51 34.86 -47.73
CA GLY A 101 -14.22 35.56 -47.71
C GLY A 101 -14.33 36.99 -47.19
N ALA A 102 -13.30 37.37 -46.45
CA ALA A 102 -12.98 38.74 -46.09
C ALA A 102 -12.78 39.60 -47.34
N LEU A 103 -13.15 40.88 -47.23
CA LEU A 103 -12.43 42.10 -47.64
C LEU A 103 -13.42 43.28 -47.58
#